data_AF-A0A3M2CZS8-F1
#
_entry.id   AF-A0A3M2CZS8-F1
#
_cell.length_a   1.000
_cell.length_b   1.000
_cell.length_c   1.000
_cell.angle_alpha   90.00
_cell.angle_beta   90.00
_cell.angle_gamma   90.00
#
_symmetry.space_group_name_H-M   'P 1'
#
loop_
_entity.id
_entity.type
_entity.pdbx_description
1 polymer ?
#
loop_
_entity_poly.entity_id
_entity_poly.type
_entity_poly.pdbx_seq_one_letter_code
_entity_poly.pdbx_strand_id
1 'polypeptide(L)'
;MTMKRRENLSFWQWLLKGSGASPGYQRYINIWIVLHFCVGFVLSNLVQADLVDAANAVSLPLVGIFLGSFAWARNAHALLLSREIEEIADFHEGGFAEYVFVYQGALFAIFLTLIIWGLASLGVFTHTWPTPTRRLSYSAIEVVLYALLSLALRECWHIVQGTHWMLLAQREIKRAKKIRSAKTP
;
A
#
# COMPACT_ATOMS: atom_id res chain seq x y z
N MET A 1 -32.67 3.51 -12.90
CA MET A 1 -31.26 3.70 -12.48
C MET A 1 -30.39 3.06 -13.54
N THR A 2 -29.84 3.87 -14.45
CA THR A 2 -29.16 3.43 -15.66
C THR A 2 -27.85 2.71 -15.31
N MET A 3 -27.75 1.42 -15.62
CA MET A 3 -26.51 0.66 -15.65
C MET A 3 -25.57 1.31 -16.68
N LYS A 4 -24.80 2.30 -16.23
CA LYS A 4 -23.75 2.93 -17.01
C LYS A 4 -22.63 1.89 -17.13
N ARG A 5 -22.55 1.31 -18.34
CA ARG A 5 -21.41 0.59 -18.96
C ARG A 5 -20.26 0.32 -17.97
N ARG A 6 -20.08 -0.95 -17.57
CA ARG A 6 -18.82 -1.45 -16.99
C ARG A 6 -17.72 -1.30 -18.05
N GLU A 7 -17.21 -0.09 -18.23
CA GLU A 7 -15.94 0.10 -18.92
C GLU A 7 -14.89 -0.65 -18.10
N ASN A 8 -13.95 -1.29 -18.78
CA ASN A 8 -12.85 -2.05 -18.19
C ASN A 8 -12.04 -1.17 -17.24
N LEU A 9 -12.51 -1.08 -15.99
CA LEU A 9 -11.88 -0.34 -14.90
C LEU A 9 -10.51 -0.98 -14.70
N SER A 10 -9.47 -0.27 -15.16
CA SER A 10 -8.09 -0.68 -14.94
C SER A 10 -7.54 -0.03 -13.70
N PHE A 11 -6.53 -0.64 -13.08
CA PHE A 11 -5.83 -0.08 -11.94
C PHE A 11 -5.34 1.35 -12.20
N TRP A 12 -4.82 1.63 -13.40
CA TRP A 12 -4.33 2.95 -13.77
C TRP A 12 -5.45 4.00 -13.87
N GLN A 13 -6.61 3.61 -14.41
CA GLN A 13 -7.78 4.48 -14.42
C GLN A 13 -8.26 4.76 -13.01
N TRP A 14 -8.32 3.74 -12.15
CA TRP A 14 -8.66 3.91 -10.74
C TRP A 14 -7.67 4.82 -10.01
N LEU A 15 -6.37 4.60 -10.19
CA LEU A 15 -5.33 5.34 -9.52
C LEU A 15 -5.41 6.84 -9.85
N LEU A 16 -5.68 7.18 -11.11
CA LEU A 16 -5.68 8.56 -11.62
C LEU A 16 -7.04 9.25 -11.57
N LYS A 17 -8.13 8.52 -11.82
CA LYS A 17 -9.50 9.06 -11.98
C LYS A 17 -10.50 8.56 -10.93
N GLY A 18 -10.19 7.48 -10.22
CA GLY A 18 -11.11 6.83 -9.28
C GLY A 18 -12.08 5.86 -9.95
N SER A 19 -12.87 5.16 -9.14
CA SER A 19 -13.90 4.19 -9.55
C SER A 19 -15.33 4.69 -9.35
N GLY A 20 -15.51 5.99 -9.06
CA GLY A 20 -16.76 6.59 -8.58
C GLY A 20 -16.57 7.38 -7.29
N ALA A 21 -15.54 7.04 -6.52
CA ALA A 21 -14.99 7.83 -5.42
C ALA A 21 -13.79 8.69 -5.88
N SER A 22 -13.12 9.34 -4.94
CA SER A 22 -11.87 10.09 -5.17
C SER A 22 -10.76 9.23 -5.80
N PRO A 23 -9.84 9.82 -6.60
CA PRO A 23 -8.71 9.10 -7.19
C PRO A 23 -7.85 8.34 -6.19
N GLY A 24 -7.37 7.16 -6.57
CA GLY A 24 -6.54 6.31 -5.70
C GLY A 24 -5.27 6.99 -5.20
N TYR A 25 -4.63 7.86 -5.99
CA TYR A 25 -3.39 8.54 -5.57
C TYR A 25 -3.58 9.45 -4.35
N GLN A 26 -4.78 9.99 -4.13
CA GLN A 26 -5.08 10.88 -2.99
C GLN A 26 -4.94 10.15 -1.65
N ARG A 27 -5.02 8.82 -1.65
CA ARG A 27 -4.77 7.98 -0.47
C ARG A 27 -3.32 8.09 0.02
N TYR A 28 -2.37 8.38 -0.87
CA TYR A 28 -0.95 8.57 -0.54
C TYR A 28 -0.61 10.04 -0.28
N ILE A 29 -1.28 10.97 -0.95
CA ILE A 29 -1.07 12.42 -0.78
C ILE A 29 -1.97 12.95 0.33
N ASN A 30 -1.61 12.65 1.57
CA ASN A 30 -2.29 13.15 2.78
C ASN A 30 -1.28 13.65 3.81
N ILE A 31 -1.76 14.09 4.98
CA ILE A 31 -0.89 14.59 6.07
C ILE A 31 0.20 13.58 6.49
N TRP A 32 -0.01 12.29 6.29
CA TRP A 32 0.97 11.26 6.60
C TRP A 32 2.19 11.29 5.69
N ILE A 33 2.10 11.87 4.49
CA ILE A 33 3.28 12.05 3.63
C ILE A 33 4.32 12.91 4.32
N VAL A 34 3.88 13.95 5.05
CA VAL A 34 4.76 14.83 5.83
C VAL A 34 5.45 14.02 6.91
N LEU A 35 4.72 13.14 7.61
CA LEU A 35 5.31 12.24 8.60
C LEU A 35 6.38 11.33 7.99
N HIS A 36 6.12 10.72 6.84
CA HIS A 36 7.10 9.86 6.17
C HIS A 36 8.34 10.63 5.75
N PHE A 37 8.20 11.86 5.25
CA PHE A 37 9.33 12.74 4.97
C PHE A 37 10.09 13.16 6.24
N CYS A 38 9.41 13.42 7.36
CA CYS A 38 10.05 13.67 8.64
C CYS A 38 10.87 12.45 9.12
N VAL A 39 10.31 11.24 9.02
CA VAL A 39 11.03 10.00 9.34
C VAL A 39 12.24 9.84 8.42
N GLY A 40 12.07 10.08 7.12
CA GLY A 40 13.16 10.03 6.16
C GLY A 40 14.28 11.02 6.46
N PHE A 41 13.91 12.25 6.83
CA PHE A 41 14.85 13.28 7.25
C PHE A 41 15.63 12.89 8.51
N VAL A 42 14.94 12.40 9.54
CA VAL A 42 15.58 11.94 10.77
C VAL A 42 16.53 10.77 10.50
N LEU A 43 16.10 9.77 9.73
CA LEU A 43 16.94 8.60 9.43
C LEU A 43 18.14 8.94 8.55
N SER A 44 18.00 9.81 7.53
CA SER A 44 19.13 10.27 6.71
C SER A 44 20.22 10.97 7.55
N ASN A 45 19.84 11.67 8.62
CA ASN A 45 20.82 12.31 9.50
C ASN A 45 21.41 11.38 10.57
N LEU A 46 20.65 10.36 11.00
CA LEU A 46 21.09 9.42 12.04
C LEU A 46 21.94 8.28 11.48
N VAL A 47 21.63 7.80 10.28
CA VAL A 47 22.35 6.70 9.65
C VAL A 47 23.62 7.23 9.01
N GLN A 48 24.75 7.05 9.72
CA GLN A 48 26.08 7.42 9.24
C GLN A 48 26.71 6.31 8.38
N ALA A 49 25.90 5.63 7.57
CA ALA A 49 26.36 4.62 6.62
C ALA A 49 26.25 5.18 5.21
N ASP A 50 27.10 4.71 4.30
CA ASP A 50 26.87 5.01 2.89
C ASP A 50 25.59 4.35 2.40
N LEU A 51 25.05 4.85 1.28
CA LEU A 51 23.76 4.39 0.80
C LEU A 51 23.77 2.92 0.35
N VAL A 52 24.91 2.38 -0.07
CA VAL A 52 25.04 0.99 -0.50
C VAL A 52 24.97 0.06 0.70
N ASP A 53 25.72 0.38 1.76
CA ASP A 53 25.70 -0.33 3.03
C ASP A 53 24.31 -0.26 3.69
N ALA A 54 23.69 0.92 3.69
CA ALA A 54 22.33 1.10 4.17
C ALA A 54 21.35 0.23 3.36
N ALA A 55 21.45 0.22 2.03
CA ALA A 55 20.59 -0.57 1.16
C ALA A 55 20.75 -2.08 1.39
N ASN A 56 21.98 -2.55 1.56
CA ASN A 56 22.27 -3.95 1.86
C ASN A 56 21.71 -4.35 3.23
N ALA A 57 21.81 -3.47 4.24
CA ALA A 57 21.27 -3.71 5.57
C ALA A 57 19.72 -3.79 5.59
N VAL A 58 19.03 -2.92 4.83
CA VAL A 58 17.56 -2.89 4.82
C VAL A 58 16.93 -3.90 3.85
N SER A 59 17.72 -4.52 2.96
CA SER A 59 17.23 -5.45 1.94
C SER A 59 16.47 -6.64 2.54
N LEU A 60 17.03 -7.29 3.56
CA LEU A 60 16.37 -8.43 4.22
C LEU A 60 15.03 -8.03 4.89
N PRO A 61 14.98 -6.97 5.73
CA PRO A 61 13.72 -6.45 6.24
C PRO A 61 12.71 -6.10 5.14
N LEU A 62 13.13 -5.44 4.06
CA LEU A 62 12.27 -5.08 2.93
C LEU A 62 11.66 -6.29 2.23
N VAL A 63 12.44 -7.35 2.02
CA VAL A 63 11.91 -8.62 1.50
C VAL A 63 10.91 -9.23 2.49
N GLY A 64 11.16 -9.14 3.79
CA GLY A 64 10.20 -9.56 4.82
C GLY A 64 8.87 -8.82 4.75
N ILE A 65 8.90 -7.49 4.63
CA ILE A 65 7.72 -6.63 4.44
C ILE A 65 6.94 -7.06 3.20
N PHE A 66 7.66 -7.30 2.11
CA PHE A 66 7.08 -7.73 0.84
C PHE A 66 6.38 -9.09 0.94
N LEU A 67 7.08 -10.11 1.43
CA LEU A 67 6.53 -11.46 1.57
C LEU A 67 5.35 -11.49 2.54
N GLY A 68 5.44 -10.76 3.65
CA GLY A 68 4.34 -10.61 4.61
C GLY A 68 3.11 -9.97 3.97
N SER A 69 3.30 -8.88 3.23
CA SER A 69 2.22 -8.19 2.52
C SER A 69 1.53 -9.11 1.50
N PHE A 70 2.30 -9.92 0.76
CA PHE A 70 1.74 -10.89 -0.19
C PHE A 70 0.94 -12.00 0.50
N ALA A 71 1.42 -12.53 1.61
CA ALA A 71 0.70 -13.54 2.38
C ALA A 71 -0.67 -13.01 2.86
N TRP A 72 -0.70 -11.77 3.36
CA TRP A 72 -1.94 -11.14 3.78
C TRP A 72 -2.85 -10.74 2.61
N ALA A 73 -2.29 -10.23 1.52
CA ALA A 73 -3.07 -9.91 0.31
C ALA A 73 -3.77 -11.16 -0.27
N ARG A 74 -3.13 -12.34 -0.20
CA ARG A 74 -3.78 -13.61 -0.59
C ARG A 74 -4.98 -13.94 0.28
N ASN A 75 -4.87 -13.75 1.59
CA ASN A 75 -5.98 -13.94 2.53
C ASN A 75 -7.11 -12.92 2.27
N ALA A 76 -6.76 -11.66 2.04
CA ALA A 76 -7.71 -10.62 1.66
C ALA A 76 -8.46 -10.97 0.38
N HIS A 77 -7.76 -11.47 -0.65
CA HIS A 77 -8.37 -11.88 -1.90
C HIS A 77 -9.40 -13.01 -1.70
N ALA A 78 -9.09 -13.98 -0.83
CA ALA A 78 -10.06 -15.02 -0.48
C ALA A 78 -11.32 -14.46 0.21
N LEU A 79 -11.16 -13.45 1.07
CA LEU A 79 -12.28 -12.77 1.73
C LEU A 79 -13.10 -11.91 0.75
N LEU A 80 -12.45 -11.25 -0.21
CA LEU A 80 -13.10 -10.44 -1.24
C LEU A 80 -14.06 -11.28 -2.09
N LEU A 81 -13.75 -12.55 -2.33
CA LEU A 81 -14.61 -13.47 -3.08
C LEU A 81 -15.81 -13.99 -2.27
N SER A 82 -15.97 -13.58 -1.01
CA SER A 82 -17.12 -13.99 -0.20
C SER A 82 -18.33 -13.11 -0.46
N ARG A 83 -19.52 -13.73 -0.48
CA ARG A 83 -20.80 -13.03 -0.72
C ARG A 83 -21.06 -11.93 0.29
N GLU A 84 -20.63 -12.10 1.54
CA GLU A 84 -20.85 -11.07 2.56
C GLU A 84 -20.07 -9.79 2.27
N ILE A 85 -18.86 -9.91 1.71
CA ILE A 85 -18.05 -8.75 1.36
C ILE A 85 -18.52 -8.14 0.04
N GLU A 86 -18.95 -8.97 -0.92
CA GLU A 86 -19.60 -8.50 -2.14
C GLU A 86 -20.86 -7.66 -1.82
N GLU A 87 -21.70 -8.14 -0.89
CA GLU A 87 -22.87 -7.41 -0.39
C GLU A 87 -22.50 -6.06 0.23
N ILE A 88 -21.43 -5.97 1.02
CA ILE A 88 -20.96 -4.68 1.57
C ILE A 88 -20.46 -3.76 0.45
N ALA A 89 -19.75 -4.31 -0.51
CA ALA A 89 -19.14 -3.55 -1.59
C ALA A 89 -20.19 -2.84 -2.45
N ASP A 90 -21.38 -3.42 -2.62
CA ASP A 90 -22.49 -2.80 -3.35
C ASP A 90 -23.00 -1.49 -2.71
N PHE A 91 -22.78 -1.31 -1.40
CA PHE A 91 -23.13 -0.08 -0.68
C PHE A 91 -21.98 0.93 -0.57
N HIS A 92 -20.77 0.58 -1.05
CA HIS A 92 -19.60 1.46 -0.99
C HIS A 92 -19.45 2.25 -2.28
N GLU A 93 -19.11 3.55 -2.18
CA GLU A 93 -18.77 4.38 -3.34
C GLU A 93 -17.57 3.81 -4.10
N GLY A 94 -17.71 3.59 -5.41
CA GLY A 94 -16.67 2.91 -6.21
C GLY A 94 -16.77 1.39 -6.24
N GLY A 95 -17.67 0.81 -5.44
CA GLY A 95 -18.03 -0.60 -5.47
C GLY A 95 -16.86 -1.54 -5.11
N PHE A 96 -16.96 -2.77 -5.60
CA PHE A 96 -15.97 -3.83 -5.35
C PHE A 96 -14.56 -3.50 -5.86
N ALA A 97 -14.47 -2.77 -6.98
CA ALA A 97 -13.20 -2.39 -7.58
C ALA A 97 -12.31 -1.56 -6.62
N GLU A 98 -12.94 -0.74 -5.76
CA GLU A 98 -12.23 0.06 -4.78
C GLU A 98 -11.44 -0.82 -3.81
N TYR A 99 -12.04 -1.91 -3.33
CA TYR A 99 -11.38 -2.83 -2.42
C TYR A 99 -10.19 -3.52 -3.09
N VAL A 100 -10.39 -4.03 -4.31
CA VAL A 100 -9.34 -4.72 -5.09
C VAL A 100 -8.15 -3.80 -5.35
N PHE A 101 -8.42 -2.59 -5.85
CA PHE A 101 -7.36 -1.68 -6.26
C PHE A 101 -6.63 -1.01 -5.10
N VAL A 102 -7.26 -0.90 -3.92
CA VAL A 102 -6.56 -0.49 -2.70
C VAL A 102 -5.46 -1.49 -2.33
N TYR A 103 -5.76 -2.80 -2.32
CA TYR A 103 -4.72 -3.83 -2.08
C TYR A 103 -3.64 -3.81 -3.16
N GLN A 104 -4.04 -3.69 -4.42
CA GLN A 104 -3.08 -3.60 -5.54
C GLN A 104 -2.18 -2.36 -5.43
N GLY A 105 -2.74 -1.23 -5.00
CA GLY A 105 -1.99 0.00 -4.79
C GLY A 105 -0.96 -0.13 -3.68
N ALA A 106 -1.35 -0.69 -2.54
CA ALA A 106 -0.45 -0.91 -1.40
C ALA A 106 0.73 -1.81 -1.81
N LEU A 107 0.47 -2.91 -2.53
CA LEU A 107 1.52 -3.77 -3.08
C LEU A 107 2.41 -3.02 -4.09
N PHE A 108 1.82 -2.21 -4.97
CA PHE A 108 2.56 -1.41 -5.93
C PHE A 108 3.53 -0.43 -5.25
N ALA A 109 3.12 0.21 -4.16
CA ALA A 109 4.00 1.10 -3.38
C ALA A 109 5.19 0.34 -2.75
N ILE A 110 4.96 -0.88 -2.24
CA ILE A 110 6.03 -1.74 -1.71
C ILE A 110 6.98 -2.18 -2.82
N PHE A 111 6.46 -2.58 -3.99
CA PHE A 111 7.28 -2.91 -5.16
C PHE A 111 8.15 -1.75 -5.61
N LEU A 112 7.57 -0.54 -5.70
CA LEU A 112 8.32 0.66 -6.07
C LEU A 112 9.45 0.92 -5.07
N THR A 113 9.17 0.76 -3.78
CA THR A 113 10.18 0.90 -2.70
C THR A 113 11.31 -0.10 -2.88
N LEU A 114 11.01 -1.38 -3.13
CA LEU A 114 12.00 -2.41 -3.39
C LEU A 114 12.87 -2.09 -4.61
N ILE A 115 12.26 -1.66 -5.71
CA ILE A 115 13.00 -1.31 -6.94
C ILE A 115 13.96 -0.17 -6.67
N ILE A 116 13.51 0.91 -6.03
CA ILE A 116 14.34 2.09 -5.77
C ILE A 116 15.47 1.76 -4.78
N TRP A 117 15.20 0.97 -3.73
CA TRP A 117 16.27 0.48 -2.83
C TRP A 117 17.22 -0.51 -3.51
N GLY A 118 16.74 -1.33 -4.44
CA GLY A 118 17.58 -2.19 -5.26
C GLY A 118 18.55 -1.38 -6.13
N LEU A 119 18.10 -0.27 -6.72
CA LEU A 119 18.98 0.65 -7.45
C LEU A 119 20.03 1.27 -6.51
N ALA A 120 19.67 1.55 -5.25
CA ALA A 120 20.61 2.03 -4.25
C ALA A 120 21.68 0.98 -3.90
N SER A 121 21.29 -0.28 -3.70
CA SER A 121 22.21 -1.41 -3.46
C SER A 121 23.17 -1.65 -4.62
N LEU A 122 22.72 -1.44 -5.86
CA LEU A 122 23.57 -1.49 -7.07
C LEU A 122 24.49 -0.27 -7.23
N GLY A 123 24.47 0.69 -6.30
CA GLY A 123 25.32 1.88 -6.35
C GLY A 123 24.93 2.91 -7.42
N VAL A 124 23.71 2.85 -7.98
CA VAL A 124 23.25 3.79 -9.02
C VAL A 124 23.33 5.24 -8.54
N PHE A 125 22.95 5.47 -7.29
CA PHE A 125 23.02 6.80 -6.66
C PHE A 125 24.43 7.16 -6.19
N THR A 126 25.38 6.23 -6.17
CA THR A 126 26.78 6.53 -5.84
C THR A 126 27.58 6.89 -7.10
N HIS A 127 27.34 6.18 -8.21
CA HIS A 127 28.13 6.27 -9.43
C HIS A 127 27.51 7.09 -10.56
N THR A 128 26.18 7.09 -10.70
CA THR A 128 25.51 7.70 -11.86
C THR A 128 24.95 9.08 -11.51
N TRP A 129 23.97 9.12 -10.60
CA TRP A 129 23.32 10.35 -10.16
C TRP A 129 22.28 10.04 -9.07
N PRO A 130 22.17 10.80 -7.98
CA PRO A 130 22.96 11.99 -7.61
C PRO A 130 24.26 11.61 -6.89
N THR A 131 25.41 12.10 -7.33
CA THR A 131 26.71 11.73 -6.70
C THR A 131 26.93 12.41 -5.34
N PRO A 132 27.75 11.81 -4.43
CA PRO A 132 28.09 12.40 -3.13
C PRO A 132 28.68 13.82 -3.20
N THR A 133 29.29 14.17 -4.34
CA THR A 133 29.81 15.53 -4.61
C THR A 133 28.73 16.61 -4.61
N ARG A 134 27.47 16.25 -4.88
CA ARG A 134 26.31 17.16 -4.77
C ARG A 134 25.53 16.85 -3.49
N ARG A 135 26.04 17.35 -2.36
CA ARG A 135 25.52 17.07 -1.01
C ARG A 135 24.01 17.24 -0.85
N LEU A 136 23.43 18.29 -1.45
CA LEU A 136 21.98 18.54 -1.35
C LEU A 136 21.14 17.48 -2.08
N SER A 137 21.53 17.10 -3.31
CA SER A 137 20.80 16.07 -4.06
C SER A 137 21.01 14.67 -3.48
N TYR A 138 22.20 14.41 -2.93
CA TYR A 138 22.49 13.15 -2.24
C TYR A 138 21.66 13.01 -0.95
N SER A 139 21.63 14.05 -0.12
CA SER A 139 20.77 14.04 1.08
C SER A 139 19.29 13.97 0.72
N ALA A 140 18.84 14.66 -0.34
CA ALA A 140 17.46 14.57 -0.79
C ALA A 140 17.06 13.12 -1.19
N ILE A 141 17.94 12.37 -1.87
CA ILE A 141 17.62 10.99 -2.24
C ILE A 141 17.60 10.05 -1.04
N GLU A 142 18.49 10.25 -0.06
CA GLU A 142 18.46 9.49 1.21
C GLU A 142 17.13 9.71 1.94
N VAL A 143 16.70 10.97 2.08
CA VAL A 143 15.42 11.30 2.70
C VAL A 143 14.26 10.61 1.99
N VAL A 144 14.25 10.64 0.65
CA VAL A 144 13.21 9.97 -0.15
C VAL A 144 13.24 8.45 0.05
N LEU A 145 14.42 7.83 0.05
CA LEU A 145 14.58 6.38 0.23
C LEU A 145 14.07 5.91 1.60
N TYR A 146 14.44 6.61 2.66
CA TYR A 146 13.95 6.32 4.00
C TYR A 146 12.45 6.64 4.18
N ALA A 147 11.94 7.69 3.51
CA ALA A 147 10.51 7.98 3.49
C ALA A 147 9.71 6.87 2.78
N LEU A 148 10.22 6.34 1.67
CA LEU A 148 9.63 5.20 0.96
C LEU A 148 9.65 3.93 1.82
N LEU A 149 10.73 3.68 2.56
CA LEU A 149 10.79 2.57 3.52
C LEU A 149 9.70 2.70 4.61
N SER A 150 9.52 3.90 5.15
CA SER A 150 8.45 4.20 6.11
C SER A 150 7.05 4.02 5.51
N LEU A 151 6.86 4.43 4.26
CA LEU A 151 5.61 4.24 3.53
C LEU A 151 5.33 2.74 3.28
N ALA A 152 6.31 1.96 2.85
CA ALA A 152 6.17 0.53 2.62
C ALA A 152 5.77 -0.23 3.90
N LEU A 153 6.35 0.14 5.05
CA LEU A 153 5.95 -0.41 6.35
C LEU A 153 4.47 -0.11 6.67
N ARG A 154 4.03 1.13 6.42
CA ARG A 154 2.63 1.52 6.61
C ARG A 154 1.70 0.74 5.68
N GLU A 155 2.04 0.63 4.40
CA GLU A 155 1.20 -0.11 3.43
C GLU A 155 1.10 -1.60 3.78
N CYS A 156 2.19 -2.22 4.22
CA CYS A 156 2.17 -3.58 4.76
C CYS A 156 1.19 -3.69 5.93
N TRP A 157 1.26 -2.76 6.88
CA TRP A 157 0.36 -2.75 8.04
C TRP A 157 -1.10 -2.51 7.65
N HIS A 158 -1.36 -1.63 6.67
CA HIS A 158 -2.70 -1.39 6.13
C HIS A 158 -3.31 -2.63 5.48
N ILE A 159 -2.51 -3.42 4.74
CA ILE A 159 -2.98 -4.69 4.16
C ILE A 159 -3.44 -5.65 5.27
N VAL A 160 -2.68 -5.77 6.37
CA VAL A 160 -3.05 -6.59 7.53
C VAL A 160 -4.36 -6.09 8.15
N GLN A 161 -4.44 -4.78 8.43
CA GLN A 161 -5.64 -4.18 9.03
C GLN A 161 -6.88 -4.36 8.14
N GLY A 162 -6.76 -4.12 6.83
CA GLY A 162 -7.85 -4.30 5.88
C GLY A 162 -8.36 -5.74 5.87
N THR A 163 -7.44 -6.71 5.90
CA THR A 163 -7.80 -8.13 5.95
C THR A 163 -8.55 -8.47 7.24
N HIS A 164 -8.07 -7.99 8.38
CA HIS A 164 -8.75 -8.19 9.67
C HIS A 164 -10.12 -7.54 9.71
N TRP A 165 -10.25 -6.31 9.20
CA TRP A 165 -11.53 -5.62 9.13
C TRP A 165 -12.55 -6.42 8.31
N MET A 166 -12.15 -6.91 7.13
CA MET A 166 -13.02 -7.76 6.30
C MET A 166 -13.43 -9.05 7.00
N LEU A 167 -12.49 -9.70 7.71
CA LEU A 167 -12.80 -10.92 8.46
C LEU A 167 -13.82 -10.66 9.58
N LEU A 168 -13.68 -9.54 10.30
CA LEU A 168 -14.62 -9.13 11.34
C LEU A 168 -15.99 -8.80 10.73
N ALA A 169 -16.02 -8.04 9.63
CA ALA A 169 -17.26 -7.69 8.93
C ALA A 169 -18.02 -8.94 8.46
N GLN A 170 -17.31 -9.91 7.87
CA GLN A 170 -17.90 -11.18 7.46
C GLN A 170 -18.52 -11.94 8.64
N ARG A 171 -17.83 -11.99 9.78
CA ARG A 171 -18.33 -12.66 11.00
C ARG A 171 -19.59 -11.99 11.53
N GLU A 172 -19.63 -10.66 11.58
CA GLU A 172 -20.79 -9.92 12.06
C GLU A 172 -22.00 -10.09 11.13
N ILE A 173 -21.80 -10.08 9.81
CA ILE A 173 -22.90 -10.34 8.84
C ILE A 173 -23.47 -11.75 9.01
N LYS A 174 -22.61 -12.77 9.11
CA LYS A 174 -23.05 -14.16 9.32
C LYS A 174 -23.83 -14.30 10.63
N ARG A 175 -23.38 -13.63 11.70
CA ARG A 175 -24.06 -13.61 12.99
C ARG A 175 -25.44 -12.95 12.88
N ALA A 176 -25.54 -11.80 12.23
CA ALA A 176 -26.80 -11.09 12.02
C ALA A 176 -27.80 -11.91 11.21
N LYS A 177 -27.35 -12.57 10.13
CA LYS A 177 -28.17 -13.46 9.30
C LYS A 177 -28.72 -14.64 10.12
N LYS A 178 -27.88 -15.27 10.96
CA LYS A 178 -28.31 -16.36 11.86
C LYS A 178 -29.34 -15.93 12.89
N ILE A 179 -29.20 -14.74 13.48
CA ILE A 179 -30.17 -14.20 14.43
C ILE A 179 -31.50 -13.90 13.73
N ARG A 180 -31.45 -13.36 12.51
CA ARG A 180 -32.66 -13.06 11.72
C ARG A 180 -33.42 -14.32 11.35
N SER A 181 -32.74 -15.37 10.87
CA SER A 181 -33.39 -16.65 10.54
C SER A 181 -34.02 -17.34 11.75
N ALA A 182 -33.47 -17.13 12.96
CA ALA A 182 -34.05 -17.67 14.18
C ALA A 182 -35.32 -16.92 14.66
N LYS A 183 -35.60 -15.72 14.13
CA LYS A 183 -36.76 -14.88 14.51
C LYS A 183 -37.93 -14.96 13.54
N THR A 184 -37.73 -15.52 12.35
CA THR A 184 -38.78 -15.76 11.34
C THR A 184 -39.06 -17.27 11.27
N PRO A 185 -40.06 -17.78 12.03
CA PRO A 185 -40.49 -19.17 11.94
C PRO A 185 -41.17 -19.49 10.60
#